data_AF-A0A3S0M4K3-F1
#
_entry.id   AF-A0A3S0M4K3-F1
#
_cell.length_a   1.000
_cell.length_b   1.000
_cell.length_c   1.000
_cell.angle_alpha   90.00
_cell.angle_beta   90.00
_cell.angle_gamma   90.00
#
_symmetry.space_group_name_H-M   'P 1'
#
loop_
_entity.id
_entity.type
_entity.pdbx_description
1 polymer ?
#
loop_
_entity_poly.entity_id
_entity_poly.type
_entity_poly.pdbx_seq_one_letter_code
_entity_poly.pdbx_strand_id
1 'polypeptide(L)'
;MLADISQRKIPLVIQCFLTILLIQKSITIYHFPELYFFFLAGLLSTIIALIFLFYKIKASLHMIAVSALTVFVIGLSIHNQAQNIDVIAFLVLMNGFVASSRLEMKAHTPKELVIGLISGLLPQLFLLSFWL
;
A
#
# COMPACT_ATOMS: atom_id res chain seq x y z
N MET A 1 1.28 19.55 13.37
CA MET A 1 0.45 20.36 12.44
C MET A 1 -0.39 19.38 11.63
N LEU A 2 -1.68 19.24 11.93
CA LEU A 2 -2.57 18.35 11.16
C LEU A 2 -2.88 19.07 9.84
N ALA A 3 -2.14 18.73 8.77
CA ALA A 3 -2.41 19.26 7.44
C ALA A 3 -3.89 19.02 7.07
N ASP A 4 -4.52 20.02 6.48
CA ASP A 4 -5.91 19.96 6.06
C ASP A 4 -6.11 18.74 5.14
N ILE A 5 -7.19 17.99 5.34
CA ILE A 5 -7.50 16.78 4.55
C ILE A 5 -7.53 17.11 3.06
N SER A 6 -7.98 18.32 2.71
CA SER A 6 -8.02 18.82 1.34
C SER A 6 -6.64 18.90 0.68
N GLN A 7 -5.58 19.19 1.44
CA GLN A 7 -4.21 19.30 0.92
C GLN A 7 -3.64 17.95 0.46
N ARG A 8 -4.24 16.82 0.87
CA ARG A 8 -3.81 15.48 0.44
C ARG A 8 -4.31 15.08 -0.94
N LYS A 9 -5.34 15.76 -1.48
CA LYS A 9 -5.95 15.41 -2.77
C LYS A 9 -4.98 15.56 -3.92
N ILE A 10 -4.31 16.71 -4.02
CA ILE A 10 -3.37 17.01 -5.11
C ILE A 10 -2.19 16.01 -5.11
N PRO A 11 -1.48 15.77 -3.98
CA PRO A 11 -0.42 14.76 -3.93
C PRO A 11 -0.88 13.36 -4.35
N LEU A 12 -2.07 12.91 -3.94
CA LEU A 12 -2.57 11.58 -4.32
C LEU A 12 -2.92 11.49 -5.80
N VAL A 13 -3.50 12.54 -6.40
CA VAL A 13 -3.77 12.58 -7.84
C VAL A 13 -2.46 12.52 -8.62
N ILE A 14 -1.45 13.28 -8.21
CA ILE A 14 -0.11 13.23 -8.81
C ILE A 14 0.49 11.84 -8.66
N GLN A 15 0.39 11.22 -7.48
CA GLN A 15 0.86 9.86 -7.25
C GLN A 15 0.21 8.86 -8.21
N CYS A 16 -1.13 8.91 -8.36
CA CYS A 16 -1.83 8.06 -9.32
C CYS A 16 -1.30 8.25 -10.75
N PHE A 17 -1.15 9.50 -11.19
CA PHE A 17 -0.64 9.81 -12.52
C PHE A 17 0.78 9.28 -12.74
N LEU A 18 1.69 9.50 -11.78
CA LEU A 18 3.07 9.01 -11.86
C LEU A 18 3.13 7.48 -11.85
N THR A 19 2.30 6.82 -11.03
CA THR A 19 2.24 5.35 -11.00
C THR A 19 1.70 4.79 -12.32
N ILE A 20 0.69 5.44 -12.94
CA ILE A 20 0.21 5.05 -14.28
C ILE A 20 1.33 5.15 -15.32
N LEU A 21 2.07 6.26 -15.33
CA LEU A 21 3.20 6.40 -16.25
C LEU A 21 4.27 5.33 -16.02
N LEU A 22 4.58 5.02 -14.76
CA LEU A 22 5.56 4.01 -14.38
C LEU A 22 5.20 2.62 -14.94
N ILE A 23 3.95 2.16 -14.74
CA ILE A 23 3.52 0.83 -15.19
C ILE A 23 3.31 0.75 -16.71
N GLN A 24 3.04 1.88 -17.38
CA GLN A 24 2.90 1.91 -18.84
C GLN A 24 4.23 1.99 -19.58
N LYS A 25 5.24 2.67 -19.02
CA LYS A 25 6.48 3.00 -19.75
C LYS A 25 7.72 2.27 -19.26
N SER A 26 7.79 1.90 -17.98
CA SER A 26 9.01 1.33 -17.39
C SER A 26 8.80 -0.09 -16.89
N ILE A 27 7.83 -0.29 -15.99
CA ILE A 27 7.58 -1.58 -15.34
C ILE A 27 6.41 -2.23 -16.06
N THR A 28 6.67 -2.75 -17.26
CA THR A 28 5.63 -3.38 -18.09
C THR A 28 5.40 -4.83 -17.70
N ILE A 29 4.18 -5.33 -17.89
CA ILE A 29 3.79 -6.71 -17.57
C ILE A 29 4.67 -7.78 -18.24
N TYR A 30 5.21 -7.50 -19.42
CA TYR A 30 6.04 -8.44 -20.17
C TYR A 30 7.46 -8.61 -19.61
N HIS A 31 7.97 -7.60 -18.90
CA HIS A 31 9.34 -7.61 -18.38
C HIS A 31 9.38 -7.91 -16.88
N PHE A 32 8.45 -7.35 -16.12
CA PHE A 32 8.43 -7.43 -14.66
C PHE A 32 6.98 -7.64 -14.16
N PRO A 33 6.37 -8.81 -14.38
CA PRO A 33 4.96 -9.05 -14.06
C PRO A 33 4.65 -8.84 -12.57
N GLU A 34 5.51 -9.30 -11.65
CA GLU A 34 5.30 -9.20 -10.21
C GLU A 34 5.31 -7.73 -9.76
N LEU A 35 6.28 -6.95 -10.24
CA LEU A 35 6.36 -5.52 -9.96
C LEU A 35 5.21 -4.75 -10.63
N TYR A 36 4.81 -5.13 -11.84
CA TYR A 36 3.65 -4.55 -12.51
C TYR A 36 2.39 -4.67 -11.65
N PHE A 37 2.09 -5.88 -11.16
CA PHE A 37 0.92 -6.12 -10.30
C PHE A 37 1.06 -5.47 -8.91
N PHE A 38 2.27 -5.34 -8.37
CA PHE A 38 2.53 -4.58 -7.15
C PHE A 38 2.18 -3.09 -7.31
N PHE A 39 2.68 -2.45 -8.36
CA PHE A 39 2.37 -1.03 -8.61
C PHE A 39 0.91 -0.82 -9.03
N LEU A 40 0.29 -1.78 -9.71
CA LEU A 40 -1.13 -1.74 -10.02
C LEU A 40 -2.01 -1.84 -8.76
N ALA A 41 -1.68 -2.75 -7.83
CA ALA A 41 -2.32 -2.83 -6.52
C ALA A 41 -2.12 -1.55 -5.70
N GLY A 42 -0.90 -0.98 -5.75
CA GLY A 42 -0.59 0.32 -5.17
C GLY A 42 -1.47 1.44 -5.75
N LEU A 43 -1.67 1.49 -7.07
CA LEU A 43 -2.54 2.45 -7.74
C LEU A 43 -4.01 2.30 -7.29
N LEU A 44 -4.51 1.07 -7.20
CA LEU A 44 -5.86 0.81 -6.67
C LEU A 44 -5.97 1.28 -5.22
N SER A 45 -4.96 1.01 -4.39
CA SER A 45 -4.91 1.45 -2.99
C SER A 45 -4.91 2.98 -2.88
N THR A 46 -4.19 3.70 -3.75
CA THR A 46 -4.17 5.17 -3.78
C THR A 46 -5.50 5.75 -4.27
N ILE A 47 -6.16 5.10 -5.23
CA ILE A 47 -7.51 5.48 -5.68
C ILE A 47 -8.51 5.30 -4.53
N ILE A 48 -8.46 4.18 -3.81
CA ILE A 48 -9.31 3.94 -2.61
C ILE A 48 -9.06 5.02 -1.56
N ALA A 49 -7.79 5.33 -1.27
CA ALA A 49 -7.45 6.40 -0.33
C ALA A 49 -7.97 7.78 -0.79
N LEU A 50 -7.91 8.08 -2.09
CA LEU A 50 -8.45 9.31 -2.67
C LEU A 50 -9.98 9.36 -2.54
N ILE A 51 -10.68 8.24 -2.77
CA ILE A 51 -12.13 8.12 -2.57
C ILE A 51 -12.49 8.43 -1.11
N PHE A 52 -11.76 7.86 -0.14
CA PHE A 52 -11.99 8.13 1.28
C PHE A 52 -11.83 9.60 1.68
N LEU A 53 -10.97 10.37 1.01
CA LEU A 53 -10.85 11.81 1.26
C LEU A 53 -12.14 12.58 0.91
N PHE A 54 -12.94 12.12 -0.05
CA PHE A 54 -14.24 12.73 -0.35
C PHE A 54 -15.26 12.48 0.77
N TYR A 55 -15.16 11.36 1.47
CA TYR A 55 -15.96 11.02 2.65
C TYR A 55 -15.36 11.55 3.97
N LYS A 56 -14.30 12.37 3.91
CA LYS A 56 -13.57 12.90 5.07
C LYS A 56 -12.95 11.83 5.98
N ILE A 57 -12.75 10.61 5.48
CA ILE A 57 -12.09 9.52 6.21
C ILE A 57 -10.58 9.61 5.93
N LYS A 58 -9.75 9.70 6.99
CA LYS A 58 -8.29 9.80 6.85
C LYS A 58 -7.64 8.42 6.94
N ALA A 59 -7.64 7.65 5.85
CA ALA A 59 -6.84 6.44 5.78
C ALA A 59 -5.34 6.74 5.97
N SER A 60 -4.64 5.92 6.75
CA SER A 60 -3.19 6.06 6.95
C SER A 60 -2.43 5.53 5.75
N LEU A 61 -1.83 6.43 4.96
CA LEU A 61 -0.99 6.07 3.81
C LEU A 61 0.23 5.23 4.20
N HIS A 62 0.75 5.40 5.41
CA HIS A 62 1.86 4.59 5.93
C HIS A 62 1.44 3.14 6.15
N MET A 63 0.22 2.94 6.68
CA MET A 63 -0.32 1.59 6.85
C MET A 63 -0.62 0.94 5.50
N ILE A 64 -1.13 1.68 4.52
CA ILE A 64 -1.34 1.19 3.15
C ILE A 64 -0.01 0.68 2.58
N ALA A 65 1.04 1.50 2.63
CA ALA A 65 2.34 1.17 2.04
C ALA A 65 2.98 -0.06 2.67
N VAL A 66 3.06 -0.12 4.00
CA VAL A 66 3.77 -1.19 4.71
C VAL A 66 2.99 -2.51 4.65
N SER A 67 1.66 -2.47 4.71
CA SER A 67 0.84 -3.68 4.58
C SER A 67 0.87 -4.25 3.15
N ALA A 68 0.79 -3.41 2.12
CA ALA A 68 0.93 -3.83 0.72
C ALA A 68 2.31 -4.44 0.45
N LEU A 69 3.38 -3.80 0.94
CA LEU A 69 4.75 -4.34 0.82
C LEU A 69 4.89 -5.71 1.50
N THR A 70 4.26 -5.89 2.66
CA THR A 70 4.31 -7.15 3.40
C THR A 70 3.69 -8.29 2.59
N VAL A 71 2.48 -8.08 2.04
CA VAL A 71 1.83 -9.09 1.19
C VAL A 71 2.63 -9.36 -0.08
N PHE A 72 3.18 -8.31 -0.69
CA PHE A 72 4.00 -8.48 -1.89
C PHE A 72 5.24 -9.35 -1.63
N VAL A 73 5.96 -9.12 -0.52
CA VAL A 73 7.14 -9.91 -0.17
C VAL A 73 6.78 -11.36 0.20
N ILE A 74 5.64 -11.58 0.85
CA ILE A 74 5.11 -12.94 1.08
C ILE A 74 4.86 -13.63 -0.28
N GLY A 75 4.16 -12.96 -1.19
CA GLY A 75 3.91 -13.45 -2.54
C GLY A 75 5.19 -13.78 -3.31
N LEU A 76 6.17 -12.89 -3.25
CA LEU A 76 7.47 -13.07 -3.90
C LEU A 76 8.25 -14.26 -3.34
N SER A 77 8.17 -14.48 -2.02
CA SER A 77 8.76 -15.66 -1.37
C SER A 77 8.14 -16.95 -1.88
N ILE A 78 6.81 -16.98 -2.06
CA ILE A 78 6.08 -18.13 -2.58
C ILE A 78 6.41 -18.36 -4.06
N HIS A 79 6.32 -17.33 -4.89
CA HIS A 79 6.58 -17.40 -6.33
C HIS A 79 7.99 -17.92 -6.66
N ASN A 80 9.00 -17.44 -5.93
CA ASN A 80 10.39 -17.86 -6.11
C ASN A 80 10.75 -19.16 -5.38
N GLN A 81 9.81 -19.78 -4.67
CA GLN A 81 10.06 -20.94 -3.79
C GLN A 81 11.22 -20.70 -2.79
N ALA A 82 11.37 -19.45 -2.35
CA ALA A 82 12.43 -19.01 -1.46
C ALA A 82 11.93 -18.99 0.00
N GLN A 83 12.83 -19.26 0.95
CA GLN A 83 12.52 -19.25 2.38
C GLN A 83 12.91 -17.91 3.03
N ASN A 84 12.19 -16.84 2.70
CA ASN A 84 12.48 -15.48 3.21
C ASN A 84 11.74 -15.15 4.53
N ILE A 85 11.65 -16.12 5.44
CA ILE A 85 10.86 -16.01 6.68
C ILE A 85 11.33 -14.84 7.54
N ASP A 86 12.63 -14.60 7.63
CA ASP A 86 13.20 -13.52 8.44
C ASP A 86 12.73 -12.13 7.99
N VAL A 87 12.70 -11.91 6.67
CA VAL A 87 12.25 -10.64 6.07
C VAL A 87 10.75 -10.45 6.28
N ILE A 88 9.97 -11.53 6.10
CA ILE A 88 8.51 -11.51 6.34
C ILE A 88 8.21 -11.18 7.81
N ALA A 89 8.88 -11.86 8.74
CA ALA A 89 8.72 -11.62 10.18
C ALA A 89 9.08 -10.17 10.54
N PHE A 90 10.17 -9.64 9.99
CA PHE A 90 10.54 -8.24 10.14
C PHE A 90 9.46 -7.29 9.63
N LEU A 91 8.91 -7.51 8.43
CA LEU A 91 7.85 -6.67 7.86
C LEU A 91 6.55 -6.72 8.66
N VAL A 92 6.16 -7.89 9.15
CA VAL A 92 5.00 -8.05 10.05
C VAL A 92 5.21 -7.24 11.33
N LEU A 93 6.40 -7.29 11.92
CA LEU A 93 6.75 -6.50 13.10
C LEU A 93 6.72 -4.99 12.79
N MET A 94 7.24 -4.57 11.63
CA MET A 94 7.20 -3.18 11.19
C MET A 94 5.77 -2.64 11.02
N ASN A 95 4.79 -3.46 10.63
CA ASN A 95 3.38 -3.02 10.61
C ASN A 95 2.93 -2.57 12.02
N GLY A 96 3.31 -3.32 13.05
CA GLY A 96 3.00 -2.99 14.45
C GLY A 96 3.68 -1.69 14.91
N PHE A 97 4.96 -1.50 14.61
CA PHE A 97 5.67 -0.26 14.95
C PHE A 97 5.14 0.96 14.22
N VAL A 98 4.83 0.82 12.92
CA VAL A 98 4.25 1.91 12.14
C VAL A 98 2.88 2.28 12.69
N ALA A 99 2.02 1.30 12.99
CA ALA A 99 0.72 1.55 13.61
C ALA A 99 0.87 2.27 14.96
N SER A 100 1.77 1.80 15.81
CA SER A 100 2.05 2.37 17.14
C SER A 100 2.54 3.82 17.04
N SER A 101 3.49 4.10 16.13
CA SER A 101 3.98 5.44 15.86
C SER A 101 2.86 6.41 15.46
N ARG A 102 1.92 5.97 14.61
CA ARG A 102 0.79 6.81 14.18
C ARG A 102 -0.21 7.11 15.30
N LEU A 103 -0.39 6.17 16.25
CA LEU A 103 -1.21 6.38 17.45
C LEU A 103 -0.53 7.32 18.43
N GLU A 104 0.77 7.13 18.69
CA GLU A 104 1.53 7.96 19.62
C GLU A 104 1.60 9.42 19.17
N MET A 105 1.75 9.66 17.86
CA MET A 105 1.69 11.00 17.28
C MET A 105 0.28 11.62 17.28
N LYS A 106 -0.74 10.89 17.78
CA LYS A 106 -2.17 11.27 17.75
C LYS A 106 -2.63 11.70 16.35
N ALA A 107 -2.00 11.15 15.31
CA ALA A 107 -2.22 11.55 13.93
C ALA A 107 -3.38 10.79 13.29
N HIS A 108 -3.69 9.61 13.82
CA HIS A 108 -4.78 8.74 13.36
C HIS A 108 -5.46 8.04 14.54
N THR A 109 -6.72 7.67 14.33
CA THR A 109 -7.45 6.78 15.25
C THR A 109 -7.19 5.31 14.90
N PRO A 110 -7.43 4.35 15.82
CA PRO A 110 -7.31 2.92 15.51
C PRO A 110 -8.17 2.50 14.30
N LYS A 111 -9.37 3.07 14.15
CA LYS A 111 -10.25 2.81 12.99
C LYS A 111 -9.61 3.24 11.67
N GLU A 112 -9.00 4.41 11.63
CA GLU A 112 -8.30 4.92 10.44
C GLU A 112 -7.07 4.09 10.06
N LEU A 113 -6.38 3.52 11.05
CA LEU A 113 -5.27 2.61 10.82
C LEU A 113 -5.73 1.28 10.24
N VAL A 114 -6.82 0.70 10.78
CA VAL A 114 -7.42 -0.53 10.24
C VAL A 114 -7.89 -0.31 8.80
N ILE A 115 -8.56 0.82 8.51
CA ILE A 115 -8.95 1.18 7.14
C ILE A 115 -7.72 1.26 6.23
N GLY A 116 -6.64 1.92 6.67
CA GLY A 116 -5.40 1.98 5.91
C GLY A 116 -4.77 0.61 5.65
N LEU A 117 -4.70 -0.24 6.67
CA LEU A 117 -4.17 -1.60 6.55
C LEU A 117 -5.00 -2.44 5.56
N ILE A 118 -6.33 -2.44 5.68
CA ILE A 118 -7.21 -3.18 4.77
C ILE A 118 -7.08 -2.65 3.33
N SER A 119 -6.93 -1.34 3.17
CA SER A 119 -6.80 -0.71 1.85
C SER A 119 -5.49 -1.04 1.15
N GLY A 120 -4.43 -1.41 1.88
CA GLY A 120 -3.19 -1.93 1.29
C GLY A 120 -3.24 -3.45 1.06
N LEU A 121 -3.79 -4.21 2.03
CA LEU A 121 -3.88 -5.67 1.93
C LEU A 121 -4.80 -6.14 0.81
N LEU A 122 -6.02 -5.60 0.71
CA LEU A 122 -7.05 -6.15 -0.18
C LEU A 122 -6.65 -6.05 -1.66
N PRO A 123 -6.20 -4.90 -2.19
CA PRO A 123 -5.78 -4.83 -3.59
C PRO A 123 -4.58 -5.72 -3.88
N GLN A 124 -3.63 -5.80 -2.93
CA GLN A 124 -2.43 -6.62 -3.11
C GLN A 124 -2.75 -8.11 -3.12
N LEU A 125 -3.62 -8.58 -2.21
CA LEU A 125 -4.08 -9.97 -2.16
C LEU A 125 -4.93 -10.33 -3.38
N PHE A 126 -5.81 -9.43 -3.81
CA PHE A 126 -6.64 -9.65 -4.99
C PHE A 126 -5.79 -9.83 -6.27
N LEU A 127 -4.77 -8.98 -6.45
CA LEU A 127 -3.89 -9.07 -7.62
C LEU A 127 -2.81 -10.15 -7.49
N LEU A 128 -2.59 -10.71 -6.30
CA LEU A 128 -1.61 -11.76 -6.06
C LEU A 128 -1.87 -12.99 -6.94
N SER A 129 -3.14 -13.39 -7.09
CA SER A 129 -3.54 -14.58 -7.86
C SER A 129 -3.26 -14.51 -9.36
N PHE A 130 -2.88 -13.35 -9.89
CA PHE A 130 -2.63 -13.16 -11.33
C PHE A 130 -1.18 -13.41 -11.75
N TRP A 131 -0.25 -13.47 -10.80
CA TRP A 131 1.19 -13.64 -11.09
C TRP A 131 1.89 -14.69 -10.23
N LEU A 132 1.21 -15.18 -9.19
CA LEU A 132 1.69 -16.27 -8.33
C LEU A 132 1.42 -17.61 -9.00
#